data_AF-A0AAV1XSU0-F1
#
_entry.id   AF-A0AAV1XSU0-F1
#
_cell.length_a   1.000
_cell.length_b   1.000
_cell.length_c   1.000
_cell.angle_alpha   90.00
_cell.angle_beta   90.00
_cell.angle_gamma   90.00
#
_symmetry.space_group_name_H-M   'P 1'
#
loop_
_entity.id
_entity.type
_entity.pdbx_description
1 polymer ?
#
loop_
_entity_poly.entity_id
_entity_poly.type
_entity_poly.pdbx_seq_one_letter_code
_entity_poly.pdbx_strand_id
1 'polypeptide(L)'
;MDKIIFLLTDSTLDYNFVLYFAGVKRVVDLCAAPDSWSQVVSRKLYLPAKLASDKNGESPPLVVAIDLHPMAPIEGVNQVRGDIANA
;
A
#
# COMPACT_ATOMS: atom_id res chain seq x y z
N MET A 1 -18.95 1.18 1.11
CA MET A 1 -18.22 -0.04 0.69
C MET A 1 -16.75 0.23 0.87
N ASP A 2 -16.06 -0.58 1.65
CA ASP A 2 -14.60 -0.51 1.78
C ASP A 2 -13.95 -0.74 0.41
N LYS A 3 -13.15 0.22 -0.05
CA LYS A 3 -12.42 0.08 -1.31
C LYS A 3 -11.11 -0.67 -1.08
N ILE A 4 -10.84 -1.63 -1.96
CA ILE A 4 -9.56 -2.34 -2.08
C ILE A 4 -8.91 -1.89 -3.39
N ILE A 5 -7.62 -1.54 -3.34
CA ILE A 5 -6.84 -1.22 -4.54
C ILE A 5 -5.72 -2.24 -4.71
N PHE A 6 -5.58 -2.72 -5.94
CA PHE A 6 -4.44 -3.52 -6.39
C PHE A 6 -3.52 -2.63 -7.23
N LEU A 7 -2.26 -2.56 -6.82
CA LEU A 7 -1.22 -1.87 -7.57
C LEU A 7 -0.37 -2.94 -8.26
N LEU A 8 -0.16 -2.75 -9.56
CA LEU A 8 0.80 -3.48 -10.36
C LEU A 8 1.83 -2.45 -10.82
N THR A 9 3.07 -2.88 -11.08
CA THR A 9 4.14 -2.04 -11.61
C THR A 9 3.81 -1.57 -13.02
N ASP A 10 2.94 -0.58 -13.15
CA ASP A 10 2.82 0.23 -14.35
C ASP A 10 3.36 1.62 -14.03
N SER A 11 4.50 1.94 -14.63
CA SER A 11 5.17 3.23 -14.54
C SER A 11 4.37 4.39 -15.15
N THR A 12 3.21 4.12 -15.75
CA THR A 12 2.39 5.12 -16.46
C THR A 12 1.26 5.73 -15.64
N LEU A 13 1.00 5.26 -14.42
CA LEU A 13 -0.04 5.90 -13.62
C LEU A 13 0.43 7.28 -13.09
N ASP A 14 -0.38 8.28 -13.38
CA ASP A 14 -0.11 9.72 -13.25
C ASP A 14 -0.05 10.22 -11.80
N TYR A 15 0.70 11.31 -11.59
CA TYR A 15 0.88 12.06 -10.32
C TYR A 15 -0.40 12.45 -9.55
N ASN A 16 -1.60 12.25 -10.12
CA ASN A 16 -2.92 12.54 -9.54
C ASN A 16 -3.48 11.46 -8.58
N PHE A 17 -2.65 10.52 -8.13
CA PHE A 17 -2.99 9.39 -7.25
C PHE A 17 -3.78 9.69 -5.97
N VAL A 18 -3.63 10.88 -5.38
CA VAL A 18 -4.23 11.19 -4.07
C VAL A 18 -5.76 11.13 -4.13
N LEU A 19 -6.37 11.42 -5.28
CA LEU A 19 -7.82 11.36 -5.47
C LEU A 19 -8.38 9.92 -5.46
N TYR A 20 -7.58 8.93 -5.85
CA TYR A 20 -8.02 7.53 -5.91
C TYR A 20 -8.07 6.84 -4.55
N PHE A 21 -7.30 7.31 -3.56
CA PHE A 21 -7.21 6.68 -2.24
C PHE A 21 -8.29 7.12 -1.24
N ALA A 22 -9.18 8.05 -1.62
CA ALA A 22 -10.27 8.49 -0.75
C ALA A 22 -11.20 7.31 -0.37
N GLY A 23 -11.25 7.01 0.93
CA GLY A 23 -12.04 5.91 1.50
C GLY A 23 -11.44 4.52 1.30
N VAL A 24 -10.18 4.41 0.87
CA VAL A 24 -9.48 3.13 0.78
C VAL A 24 -9.02 2.70 2.17
N LYS A 25 -9.39 1.48 2.55
CA LYS A 25 -9.01 0.87 3.84
C LYS A 25 -8.03 -0.29 3.67
N ARG A 26 -7.85 -0.79 2.44
CA ARG A 26 -6.99 -1.94 2.13
C ARG A 26 -6.27 -1.73 0.79
N VAL A 27 -4.97 -1.97 0.77
CA VAL A 27 -4.13 -1.88 -0.44
C VAL A 27 -3.27 -3.12 -0.57
N VAL A 28 -3.19 -3.67 -1.77
CA VAL A 28 -2.28 -4.76 -2.12
C VAL A 28 -1.36 -4.28 -3.25
N ASP A 29 -0.05 -4.27 -3.00
CA ASP A 29 1.00 -3.95 -3.98
C ASP A 29 1.64 -5.26 -4.46
N LEU A 30 1.47 -5.58 -5.74
CA LEU A 30 1.92 -6.83 -6.36
C LEU A 30 3.16 -6.55 -7.23
N CYS A 31 4.15 -7.44 -7.16
CA CYS A 31 5.46 -7.23 -7.78
C CYS A 31 6.15 -5.99 -7.21
N ALA A 32 6.10 -5.84 -5.89
CA ALA A 32 6.45 -4.59 -5.21
C ALA A 32 7.94 -4.24 -5.25
N ALA A 33 8.87 -5.20 -5.42
CA ALA A 33 10.30 -4.95 -5.34
C ALA A 33 10.81 -4.08 -6.53
N PRO A 34 11.76 -3.15 -6.33
CA PRO A 34 12.49 -2.83 -5.09
C PRO A 34 11.78 -1.80 -4.18
N ASP A 35 10.46 -1.83 -4.08
CA ASP A 35 9.59 -1.02 -3.20
C ASP A 35 9.18 0.38 -3.71
N SER A 36 8.67 0.51 -4.93
CA SER A 36 8.21 1.82 -5.41
C SER A 36 6.84 2.23 -4.85
N TRP A 37 5.79 1.47 -5.15
CA TRP A 37 4.41 1.82 -4.79
C TRP A 37 4.15 1.70 -3.30
N SER A 38 4.69 0.67 -2.65
CA SER A 38 4.62 0.48 -1.19
C SER A 38 5.12 1.70 -0.41
N GLN A 39 6.19 2.37 -0.86
CA GLN A 39 6.67 3.61 -0.24
C GLN A 39 5.69 4.78 -0.45
N VAL A 40 5.13 4.90 -1.66
CA VAL A 40 4.15 5.95 -1.97
C VAL A 40 2.88 5.77 -1.13
N VAL A 41 2.38 4.54 -1.00
CA VAL A 41 1.19 4.21 -0.19
C VAL A 41 1.46 4.45 1.29
N SER A 42 2.63 4.03 1.81
CA SER A 42 3.00 4.30 3.21
C SER A 42 2.98 5.80 3.51
N ARG A 43 3.62 6.62 2.67
CA ARG A 43 3.73 8.07 2.88
C ARG A 43 2.43 8.84 2.66
N LYS A 44 1.62 8.45 1.67
CA LYS A 44 0.43 9.22 1.27
C LYS A 44 -0.87 8.73 1.89
N LEU A 45 -0.93 7.47 2.34
CA LEU A 45 -2.15 6.86 2.87
C LEU A 45 -1.97 6.41 4.32
N TYR A 46 -0.97 5.57 4.61
CA TYR A 46 -0.83 4.98 5.95
C TYR A 46 -0.39 5.99 7.01
N LEU A 47 0.73 6.70 6.80
CA LEU A 47 1.28 7.63 7.80
C LEU A 47 0.32 8.77 8.15
N PRO A 48 -0.35 9.43 7.18
CA PRO A 48 -1.37 10.44 7.50
C PRO A 48 -2.55 9.86 8.27
N ALA A 49 -3.00 8.65 7.90
CA ALA A 49 -4.09 7.99 8.60
C ALA A 49 -3.69 7.63 10.03
N LYS A 50 -2.49 7.06 10.26
CA LYS A 50 -1.96 6.74 11.59
C LYS A 50 -1.94 7.97 12.50
N LEU A 51 -1.52 9.13 11.99
CA LEU A 51 -1.52 10.40 12.73
C LEU A 51 -2.94 10.91 13.06
N ALA A 52 -3.93 10.60 12.21
CA ALA A 52 -5.33 10.96 12.43
C ALA A 52 -6.06 9.94 13.33
N SER A 53 -5.66 8.67 13.28
CA SER A 53 -6.16 7.57 14.11
C SER A 53 -6.05 7.89 15.60
N ASP A 54 -4.93 8.49 16.00
CA ASP A 54 -4.67 8.91 17.38
C ASP A 54 -5.70 9.94 17.90
N LYS A 55 -6.48 10.57 17.02
CA LYS A 55 -7.49 11.59 17.36
C LYS A 55 -8.93 11.09 17.24
N ASN A 56 -9.20 10.22 16.27
CA ASN A 56 -10.57 9.86 15.87
C ASN A 56 -10.93 8.39 16.13
N GLY A 57 -9.98 7.56 16.58
CA GLY A 57 -10.20 6.14 16.88
C GLY A 57 -10.37 5.24 15.64
N GLU A 58 -10.23 5.78 14.43
CA GLU A 58 -10.24 4.97 13.21
C GLU A 58 -8.91 4.24 13.02
N SER A 59 -8.93 2.95 12.70
CA SER A 59 -7.71 2.21 12.37
C SER A 59 -7.09 2.70 11.05
N PRO A 60 -5.74 2.79 10.95
CA PRO A 60 -5.08 3.10 9.70
C PRO A 60 -5.34 2.01 8.64
N PRO A 61 -5.24 2.32 7.34
CA PRO A 61 -5.41 1.35 6.27
C PRO A 61 -4.42 0.18 6.37
N LEU A 62 -4.88 -1.00 5.98
CA LEU A 62 -4.04 -2.19 5.86
C LEU A 62 -3.33 -2.18 4.51
N VAL A 63 -2.00 -2.25 4.52
CA VAL A 63 -1.19 -2.31 3.29
C VAL A 63 -0.42 -3.62 3.30
N VAL A 64 -0.48 -4.35 2.19
CA VAL A 64 0.25 -5.60 1.96
C VAL A 64 1.06 -5.47 0.67
N ALA A 65 2.34 -5.78 0.73
CA ALA A 65 3.24 -5.79 -0.42
C ALA A 65 3.74 -7.22 -0.67
N ILE A 66 3.62 -7.70 -1.91
CA ILE A 66 3.96 -9.07 -2.28
C ILE A 66 4.98 -9.06 -3.43
N ASP A 67 6.12 -9.73 -3.22
CA ASP A 67 7.14 -9.94 -4.25
C ASP A 67 7.90 -11.26 -4.03
N LEU A 68 8.57 -11.74 -5.09
CA LEU A 68 9.51 -12.86 -5.01
C LEU A 68 10.85 -12.47 -4.38
N HIS A 69 11.24 -11.21 -4.54
CA HIS A 69 12.50 -10.64 -4.08
C HIS A 69 12.35 -10.07 -2.65
N PRO A 70 13.45 -10.01 -1.89
CA PRO A 70 13.45 -9.35 -0.60
C PRO A 70 13.22 -7.83 -0.74
N MET A 71 12.51 -7.27 0.24
CA MET A 71 12.18 -5.85 0.35
C MET A 71 12.74 -5.29 1.65
N ALA A 72 13.15 -4.02 1.64
CA ALA A 72 13.57 -3.36 2.88
C ALA A 72 12.33 -3.04 3.72
N PRO A 73 12.35 -3.15 5.05
CA PRO A 73 11.17 -2.86 5.87
C PRO A 73 10.59 -1.46 5.62
N ILE A 74 9.28 -1.38 5.41
CA ILE A 74 8.54 -0.12 5.24
C ILE A 74 7.50 0.02 6.33
N GLU A 75 7.50 1.16 7.01
CA GLU A 75 6.53 1.43 8.07
C GLU A 75 5.10 1.38 7.53
N GLY A 76 4.25 0.60 8.20
CA GLY A 76 2.84 0.45 7.85
C GLY A 76 2.55 -0.48 6.68
N VAL A 77 3.55 -1.19 6.17
CA VAL A 77 3.40 -2.14 5.07
C VAL A 77 3.75 -3.54 5.55
N ASN A 78 2.81 -4.47 5.41
CA ASN A 78 3.07 -5.89 5.65
C ASN A 78 3.70 -6.50 4.40
N GLN A 79 4.99 -6.81 4.48
CA GLN A 79 5.75 -7.38 3.38
C GLN A 79 5.70 -8.90 3.41
N VAL A 80 5.26 -9.49 2.31
CA VAL A 80 5.16 -10.93 2.12
C VAL A 80 6.04 -11.31 0.95
N ARG A 81 6.96 -12.25 1.19
CA ARG A 81 7.70 -12.89 0.10
C ARG A 81 6.87 -14.04 -0.43
N GLY A 82 6.44 -13.99 -1.69
CA GLY A 82 5.54 -14.99 -2.24
C GLY A 82 5.42 -14.93 -3.76
N ASP A 83 5.15 -16.08 -4.35
CA ASP A 83 4.82 -16.21 -5.76
C ASP A 83 3.31 -16.09 -5.96
N ILE A 84 2.87 -15.00 -6.57
CA ILE A 84 1.45 -14.74 -6.81
C ILE A 84 0.85 -15.66 -7.89
N ALA A 85 1.69 -16.24 -8.76
CA ALA A 85 1.24 -17.13 -9.83
C ALA A 85 1.01 -18.57 -9.35
N ASN A 86 1.53 -18.92 -8.17
CA ASN A 86 1.45 -20.25 -7.56
C ASN A 86 0.83 -20.22 -6.15
N ALA A 87 -0.02 -19.23 -5.88
CA ALA A 87 -0.69 -19.02 -4.59
C ALA A 87 -1.98 -19.85 -4.42
#